data_AF-A0A931RCQ5-F1
#
_entry.id   AF-A0A931RCQ5-F1
#
_cell.length_a   1.000
_cell.length_b   1.000
_cell.length_c   1.000
_cell.angle_alpha   90.00
_cell.angle_beta   90.00
_cell.angle_gamma   90.00
#
_symmetry.space_group_name_H-M   'P 1'
#
loop_
_entity.id
_entity.type
_entity.pdbx_description
1 polymer ?
#
loop_
_entity_poly.entity_id
_entity_poly.type
_entity_poly.pdbx_seq_one_letter_code
_entity_poly.pdbx_strand_id
1 'polypeptide(L)' 'MAKETKRDYQAMDAELAEIIDWFESDKVNLDEAIVKYEKALALIAEIEKYLKTAENKIKKITTKYK' A
#
# COMPACT_ATOMS: atom_id res chain seq x y z
N MET A 1 -0.18 -14.87 21.83
CA MET A 1 -0.78 -15.07 20.49
C MET A 1 -0.58 -13.78 19.72
N ALA A 2 0.31 -13.80 18.73
CA ALA A 2 0.72 -12.61 17.98
C ALA A 2 -0.48 -12.05 17.20
N LYS A 3 -0.92 -10.82 17.52
CA LYS A 3 -1.84 -10.07 16.67
C LYS A 3 -1.10 -9.85 15.36
N GLU A 4 -1.57 -10.46 14.28
CA GLU A 4 -1.25 -10.02 12.93
C GLU A 4 -1.55 -8.53 12.87
N THR A 5 -0.51 -7.70 12.91
CA THR A 5 -0.59 -6.27 12.64
C THR A 5 -0.98 -6.13 11.18
N LYS A 6 -2.29 -6.17 10.90
CA LYS A 6 -2.83 -5.72 9.62
C LYS A 6 -2.34 -4.29 9.42
N ARG A 7 -1.41 -4.11 8.50
CA ARG A 7 -1.01 -2.77 8.03
C ARG A 7 -2.29 -2.04 7.59
N ASP A 8 -2.48 -0.84 8.13
CA ASP A 8 -3.57 0.03 7.70
C ASP A 8 -3.17 0.79 6.43
N TYR A 9 -4.16 1.39 5.77
CA TYR A 9 -3.93 2.11 4.52
C TYR A 9 -2.89 3.22 4.70
N GLN A 10 -2.94 3.97 5.81
CA GLN A 10 -2.05 5.11 6.05
C GLN A 10 -0.59 4.67 6.16
N ALA A 11 -0.32 3.55 6.82
CA ALA A 11 1.04 3.02 6.93
C ALA A 11 1.59 2.59 5.56
N MET A 12 0.77 1.93 4.72
CA MET A 12 1.20 1.50 3.38
C MET A 12 1.40 2.69 2.42
N ASP A 13 0.52 3.68 2.50
CA ASP A 13 0.59 4.92 1.72
C ASP A 13 1.84 5.74 2.09
N ALA A 14 2.15 5.84 3.38
CA ALA A 14 3.37 6.49 3.86
C ALA A 14 4.65 5.77 3.38
N GLU A 15 4.67 4.43 3.42
CA GLU A 15 5.83 3.66 2.93
C GLU A 15 6.02 3.81 1.41
N LEU A 16 4.93 3.90 0.65
CA LEU A 16 5.00 4.19 -0.79
C LEU A 16 5.51 5.61 -1.04
N ALA A 17 5.07 6.60 -0.27
CA ALA A 17 5.56 7.98 -0.36
C ALA A 17 7.06 8.06 -0.07
N GLU A 18 7.56 7.36 0.96
CA GLU A 18 8.99 7.29 1.25
C GLU A 18 9.81 6.69 0.08
N ILE A 19 9.26 5.69 -0.61
CA ILE A 19 9.90 5.12 -1.81
C ILE A 19 9.95 6.16 -2.94
N ILE A 20 8.85 6.89 -3.16
CA ILE A 20 8.77 7.95 -4.18
C ILE A 20 9.77 9.06 -3.87
N ASP A 21 9.79 9.56 -2.63
CA ASP A 21 10.73 10.59 -2.17
C ASP A 21 12.18 10.14 -2.36
N TRP A 22 12.47 8.85 -2.15
CA TRP A 22 13.80 8.30 -2.43
C TRP A 22 14.14 8.34 -3.93
N PHE A 23 13.19 8.02 -4.81
CA PHE A 23 13.37 8.08 -6.27
C PHE A 23 13.57 9.50 -6.80
N GLU A 24 13.02 10.50 -6.12
CA GLU A 24 13.19 11.91 -6.46
C GLU A 24 14.47 12.53 -5.86
N SER A 25 15.19 11.77 -5.03
CA SER A 25 16.42 12.24 -4.39
C SER A 25 17.66 12.15 -5.30
N ASP A 26 18.68 12.95 -4.99
CA ASP A 26 19.97 12.93 -5.72
C ASP A 26 20.83 11.68 -5.40
N LYS A 27 20.35 10.74 -4.58
CA LYS A 27 21.10 9.56 -4.08
C LYS A 27 20.70 8.25 -4.76
N VAL A 28 19.93 8.31 -5.84
CA VAL A 28 19.45 7.13 -6.54
C VAL A 28 20.60 6.37 -7.19
N ASN A 29 20.68 5.06 -6.93
CA ASN A 29 21.52 4.13 -7.66
C ASN A 29 20.68 3.02 -8.30
N LEU A 30 21.19 2.42 -9.37
CA LEU A 30 20.43 1.48 -10.20
C LEU A 30 20.02 0.20 -9.44
N ASP A 31 20.92 -0.36 -8.64
CA ASP A 31 20.65 -1.60 -7.92
C ASP A 31 19.56 -1.40 -6.84
N GLU A 32 19.63 -0.31 -6.09
CA GLU A 32 18.59 0.05 -5.13
C GLU A 32 17.28 0.46 -5.79
N ALA A 33 17.33 1.05 -6.98
CA ALA A 33 16.14 1.42 -7.74
C ALA A 33 15.33 0.17 -8.11
N ILE A 34 15.99 -0.90 -8.56
CA ILE A 34 15.33 -2.18 -8.85
C ILE A 34 14.65 -2.73 -7.59
N VAL A 35 15.37 -2.78 -6.47
CA VAL A 35 14.83 -3.30 -5.20
C VAL A 35 13.65 -2.47 -4.69
N LYS A 36 13.73 -1.15 -4.76
CA LYS A 36 12.65 -0.27 -4.30
C LYS A 36 11.46 -0.28 -5.23
N TYR A 37 11.68 -0.46 -6.54
CA TYR A 37 10.61 -0.64 -7.50
C TYR A 37 9.81 -1.93 -7.23
N GLU A 38 10.49 -3.04 -6.98
CA GLU A 38 9.83 -4.30 -6.59
C GLU A 38 9.01 -4.13 -5.30
N LYS A 39 9.56 -3.44 -4.29
CA LYS A 39 8.84 -3.12 -3.06
C LYS A 39 7.62 -2.24 -3.30
N ALA A 40 7.74 -1.21 -4.14
CA ALA A 40 6.62 -0.34 -4.49
C ALA A 40 5.49 -1.13 -5.16
N LEU A 41 5.81 -2.03 -6.09
CA LEU A 41 4.81 -2.90 -6.73
C LEU A 41 4.08 -3.80 -5.72
N ALA A 42 4.82 -4.38 -4.76
CA ALA A 42 4.22 -5.18 -3.71
C ALA A 42 3.27 -4.35 -2.81
N LEU A 43 3.71 -3.14 -2.41
CA LEU A 43 2.90 -2.21 -1.61
C LEU A 43 1.63 -1.77 -2.34
N ILE A 44 1.74 -1.44 -3.63
CA ILE A 44 0.60 -1.05 -4.47
C ILE A 44 -0.42 -2.20 -4.51
N ALA A 45 0.02 -3.44 -4.73
CA ALA A 45 -0.87 -4.59 -4.75
C ALA A 45 -1.59 -4.82 -3.40
N GLU A 46 -0.90 -4.59 -2.28
CA GLU A 46 -1.52 -4.65 -0.94
C GLU A 46 -2.56 -3.54 -0.73
N ILE A 47 -2.24 -2.30 -1.15
CA ILE A 47 -3.14 -1.15 -1.09
C ILE A 47 -4.40 -1.42 -1.92
N GLU A 48 -4.26 -1.87 -3.16
CA GLU A 48 -5.39 -2.21 -4.04
C GLU A 48 -6.30 -3.27 -3.41
N LYS A 49 -5.71 -4.31 -2.81
CA LYS A 49 -6.45 -5.36 -2.09
C LYS A 49 -7.19 -4.79 -0.88
N TYR A 50 -6.57 -3.88 -0.13
CA TYR A 50 -7.20 -3.20 0.99
C TYR A 50 -8.40 -2.37 0.52
N LEU A 51 -8.22 -1.54 -0.51
CA LEU A 51 -9.26 -0.68 -1.07
C LEU A 51 -10.44 -1.50 -1.60
N LYS A 52 -10.17 -2.58 -2.35
CA LYS A 52 -11.22 -3.49 -2.83
C LYS A 52 -11.99 -4.14 -1.68
N THR A 53 -11.30 -4.48 -0.59
CA THR A 53 -11.94 -5.02 0.61
C THR A 53 -12.84 -3.97 1.29
N ALA A 54 -12.39 -2.72 1.37
CA ALA A 54 -13.16 -1.61 1.90
C ALA A 54 -14.40 -1.30 1.03
N GLU A 55 -14.23 -1.24 -0.29
CA GLU A 55 -15.31 -1.06 -1.26
C GLU A 55 -16.38 -2.14 -1.11
N ASN A 56 -15.97 -3.41 -1.02
CA ASN A 56 -16.90 -4.52 -0.81
C ASN A 56 -17.68 -4.43 0.50
N LYS A 57 -17.04 -3.93 1.57
CA LYS A 57 -17.73 -3.67 2.85
C LYS A 57 -18.78 -2.57 2.69
N ILE A 58 -18.41 -1.46 2.04
CA ILE A 58 -19.34 -0.35 1.78
C ILE A 58 -20.52 -0.83 0.94
N LYS A 59 -20.28 -1.55 -0.16
CA LYS A 59 -21.35 -2.12 -0.99
C LYS A 59 -22.32 -2.98 -0.18
N LYS A 60 -21.82 -3.86 0.69
CA LYS A 60 -22.65 -4.69 1.57
C LYS A 60 -23.48 -3.87 2.55
N ILE A 61 -22.90 -2.82 3.13
CA ILE A 61 -23.62 -1.89 4.01
C ILE A 61 -24.73 -1.20 3.21
N THR A 62 -24.42 -0.62 2.06
CA THR A 62 -25.40 0.08 1.22
C THR A 62 -26.55 -0.84 0.80
N THR A 63 -26.28 -2.09 0.41
CA THR A 63 -27.34 -3.07 0.08
C THR A 63 -28.19 -3.44 1.30
N LYS A 64 -27.64 -3.46 2.51
CA LYS A 64 -28.37 -3.78 3.74
C LYS A 64 -29.37 -2.68 4.15
N TYR A 65 -29.09 -1.43 3.78
CA TYR A 65 -29.92 -0.27 4.11
C TYR A 65 -30.73 0.26 2.91
N LYS A 66 -30.79 -0.51 1.82
CA LYS A 66 -31.63 -0.25 0.65
C LYS A 66 -32.83 -1.19 0.67
#